data_AF-A0A2D9FW04-F1
#
_entry.id   AF-A0A2D9FW04-F1
#
_cell.length_a   1.000
_cell.length_b   1.000
_cell.length_c   1.000
_cell.angle_alpha   90.00
_cell.angle_beta   90.00
_cell.angle_gamma   90.00
#
_symmetry.space_group_name_H-M   'P 1'
#
loop_
_entity.id
_entity.type
_entity.pdbx_description
1 polymer ?
#
loop_
_entity_poly.entity_id
_entity_poly.type
_entity_poly.pdbx_seq_one_letter_code
_entity_poly.pdbx_strand_id
1 'polypeptide(L)'
;MNFLKNNIRILLLVTLFPFLGVNSSMAQDTGFLVMSPDRGFMGNQEVRDLHASFSENYTTSLSIITHEETDRFLKEGIQSLEEQGADELVVLPLFVSDDHPLYKLALERLSDKKFTKLPVEFASTMNNSFLTAEILVDRINELSQDSKNEALVVVAAGASNEEEKKAIKADVEQILHMNHGFFSFESEEVVVFGDAGGRSADAQKKLQETLAVIQEKGLTPVVIPFGFTSKLDGMMAFSSRIRSIVLKDGTFYNGKDITPHETVELWLARQANSYLPVSKENLGVIFMPHGSDYNWNRTMMDAIAELHDKYKVEYAFSMGDADLIERATRKLEKEGATAITVLRIFSLESSFKSSIEYTIGMRESMGHGGMMMHGMGAPKRVISSSEFYTTGGLEDSPLFAEALLDRAIGLSETPEKETVILVGHGTRTEEGNARWLRNLESITAHMEATADEKGYNFRDFKFENWREDWPDLRDKHIANVRNMVTEAQKDGGTAIVVPARTTQGGHAQRWLGDLEFKHNGEGFAPHPLFVEWVESLIQESIDHFNDGEEVAEPATASKGAMEHAH
;
A
#
# COMPACT_ATOMS: atom_id res chain seq x y z
N MET A 1 -19.76 -59.56 53.67
CA MET A 1 -18.33 -59.33 53.40
C MET A 1 -18.17 -59.17 51.89
N ASN A 2 -17.93 -57.93 51.47
CA ASN A 2 -17.32 -57.49 50.21
C ASN A 2 -18.03 -57.63 48.83
N PHE A 3 -18.27 -56.44 48.28
CA PHE A 3 -18.34 -56.00 46.87
C PHE A 3 -19.60 -56.27 46.03
N LEU A 4 -20.56 -55.33 46.12
CA LEU A 4 -21.50 -55.00 45.04
C LEU A 4 -20.80 -54.10 44.00
N LYS A 5 -20.77 -54.54 42.74
CA LYS A 5 -20.48 -53.71 41.56
C LYS A 5 -21.79 -53.02 41.13
N ASN A 6 -21.82 -51.70 41.15
CA ASN A 6 -22.89 -50.90 40.56
C ASN A 6 -22.49 -50.47 39.14
N ASN A 7 -23.36 -50.77 38.18
CA ASN A 7 -23.26 -50.37 36.78
C ASN A 7 -23.66 -48.89 36.63
N ILE A 8 -22.75 -48.05 36.12
CA ILE A 8 -23.04 -46.69 35.69
C ILE A 8 -23.49 -46.75 34.22
N ARG A 9 -24.75 -46.38 33.96
CA ARG A 9 -25.25 -46.08 32.62
C ARG A 9 -24.89 -44.64 32.28
N ILE A 10 -24.03 -44.45 31.28
CA ILE A 10 -23.75 -43.15 30.67
C ILE A 10 -24.85 -42.89 29.63
N LEU A 11 -25.61 -41.82 29.84
CA LEU A 11 -26.61 -41.29 28.92
C LEU A 11 -25.89 -40.37 27.92
N LEU A 12 -25.77 -40.77 26.67
CA LEU A 12 -25.27 -39.91 25.59
C LEU A 12 -26.40 -38.97 25.16
N LEU A 13 -26.25 -37.67 25.46
CA LEU A 13 -27.12 -36.61 24.96
C LEU A 13 -26.53 -36.14 23.61
N VAL A 14 -27.17 -36.52 22.50
CA VAL A 14 -26.84 -35.99 21.17
C VAL A 14 -27.64 -34.70 20.98
N THR A 15 -26.98 -33.55 21.15
CA THR A 15 -27.52 -32.25 20.77
C THR A 15 -27.32 -32.06 19.26
N LEU A 16 -28.40 -32.20 18.49
CA LEU A 16 -28.48 -31.74 17.10
C LEU A 16 -28.42 -30.20 17.10
N PHE A 17 -27.35 -29.63 16.56
CA PHE A 17 -27.36 -28.22 16.15
C PHE A 17 -28.03 -28.12 14.77
N PRO A 18 -28.99 -27.19 14.57
CA PRO A 18 -29.51 -26.92 13.25
C PRO A 18 -28.43 -26.20 12.43
N PHE A 19 -28.06 -26.78 11.29
CA PHE A 19 -27.34 -26.09 10.23
C PHE A 19 -28.21 -24.91 9.77
N LEU A 20 -27.86 -23.70 10.19
CA LEU A 20 -28.31 -22.48 9.55
C LEU A 20 -27.49 -22.37 8.26
N GLY A 21 -28.14 -22.68 7.14
CA GLY A 21 -27.60 -22.44 5.82
C GLY A 21 -27.33 -20.94 5.67
N VAL A 22 -26.05 -20.61 5.55
CA VAL A 22 -25.62 -19.31 5.04
C VAL A 22 -26.10 -19.25 3.60
N ASN A 23 -26.85 -18.20 3.26
CA ASN A 23 -27.11 -17.86 1.87
C ASN A 23 -25.76 -17.59 1.19
N SER A 24 -25.24 -18.59 0.49
CA SER A 24 -24.18 -18.41 -0.49
C SER A 24 -24.76 -17.60 -1.64
N SER A 25 -24.58 -16.27 -1.61
CA SER A 25 -24.30 -15.58 -2.86
C SER A 25 -23.16 -16.37 -3.51
N MET A 26 -23.32 -16.81 -4.76
CA MET A 26 -22.34 -17.64 -5.46
C MET A 26 -20.95 -16.97 -5.36
N ALA A 27 -20.15 -17.38 -4.37
CA ALA A 27 -18.75 -17.05 -4.31
C ALA A 27 -18.12 -17.94 -5.36
N GLN A 28 -17.55 -17.31 -6.38
CA GLN A 28 -16.79 -18.00 -7.39
C GLN A 28 -15.55 -18.57 -6.71
N ASP A 29 -15.34 -19.89 -6.79
CA ASP A 29 -14.18 -20.53 -6.18
C ASP A 29 -12.99 -20.38 -7.13
N THR A 30 -12.17 -19.35 -6.91
CA THR A 30 -10.97 -19.05 -7.70
C THR A 30 -9.86 -20.07 -7.41
N GLY A 31 -9.38 -20.78 -8.43
CA GLY A 31 -8.25 -21.70 -8.35
C GLY A 31 -6.94 -21.08 -8.82
N PHE A 32 -5.90 -21.10 -7.99
CA PHE A 32 -4.60 -20.49 -8.32
C PHE A 32 -3.61 -21.51 -8.88
N LEU A 33 -3.29 -21.40 -10.17
CA LEU A 33 -2.26 -22.20 -10.83
C LEU A 33 -0.90 -21.51 -10.71
N VAL A 34 -0.07 -21.95 -9.77
CA VAL A 34 1.30 -21.44 -9.63
C VAL A 34 2.19 -22.10 -10.69
N MET A 35 2.84 -21.29 -11.52
CA MET A 35 3.79 -21.77 -12.53
C MET A 35 5.21 -21.37 -12.16
N SER A 36 6.14 -22.32 -12.21
CA SER A 36 7.57 -22.05 -12.00
C SER A 36 8.41 -22.71 -13.09
N PRO A 37 9.52 -22.10 -13.56
CA PRO A 37 10.46 -22.81 -14.41
C PRO A 37 11.05 -24.02 -13.67
N ASP A 38 11.41 -25.07 -14.39
CA ASP A 38 12.22 -26.16 -13.86
C ASP A 38 13.63 -25.66 -13.50
N ARG A 39 14.01 -25.90 -12.25
CA ARG A 39 15.32 -25.54 -11.71
C ARG A 39 16.13 -26.79 -11.34
N GLY A 40 15.61 -27.99 -11.55
CA GLY A 40 16.19 -29.21 -11.00
C GLY A 40 15.86 -29.42 -9.52
N PHE A 41 16.31 -30.53 -8.95
CA PHE A 41 15.80 -31.06 -7.69
C PHE A 41 15.77 -30.05 -6.53
N MET A 42 16.91 -29.44 -6.16
CA MET A 42 16.93 -28.48 -5.02
C MET A 42 16.11 -27.22 -5.30
N GLY A 43 16.22 -26.62 -6.49
CA GLY A 43 15.47 -25.42 -6.83
C GLY A 43 13.95 -25.65 -6.90
N ASN A 44 13.53 -26.83 -7.38
CA ASN A 44 12.12 -27.22 -7.37
C ASN A 44 11.64 -27.55 -5.97
N GLN A 45 12.49 -28.09 -5.09
CA GLN A 45 12.13 -28.30 -3.69
C GLN A 45 11.88 -26.97 -2.97
N GLU A 46 12.70 -25.94 -3.21
CA GLU A 46 12.49 -24.60 -2.65
C GLU A 46 11.13 -24.02 -3.06
N VAL A 47 10.74 -24.21 -4.33
CA VAL A 47 9.41 -23.78 -4.83
C VAL A 47 8.27 -24.61 -4.24
N ARG A 48 8.48 -25.92 -4.05
CA ARG A 48 7.48 -26.78 -3.39
C ARG A 48 7.27 -26.42 -1.93
N ASP A 49 8.34 -26.08 -1.21
CA ASP A 49 8.27 -25.66 0.19
C ASP A 49 7.50 -24.33 0.32
N LEU A 50 7.78 -23.36 -0.56
CA LEU A 50 7.02 -22.10 -0.68
C LEU A 50 5.53 -22.36 -1.01
N HIS A 51 5.26 -23.22 -2.01
CA HIS A 51 3.90 -23.56 -2.43
C HIS A 51 3.11 -24.29 -1.34
N ALA A 52 3.76 -25.14 -0.54
CA ALA A 52 3.11 -25.84 0.56
C ALA A 52 2.54 -24.86 1.58
N SER A 53 3.29 -23.83 1.98
CA SER A 53 2.82 -22.78 2.88
C SER A 53 1.69 -21.95 2.26
N PHE A 54 1.84 -21.57 0.99
CA PHE A 54 0.78 -20.89 0.23
C PHE A 54 -0.52 -21.71 0.17
N SER A 55 -0.43 -23.03 -0.01
CA SER A 55 -1.59 -23.92 -0.10
C SER A 55 -2.40 -24.07 1.20
N GLU A 56 -1.89 -23.57 2.33
CA GLU A 56 -2.64 -23.55 3.59
C GLU A 56 -3.84 -22.58 3.54
N ASN A 57 -3.78 -21.56 2.68
CA ASN A 57 -4.77 -20.46 2.65
C ASN A 57 -5.51 -20.33 1.31
N TYR A 58 -5.05 -21.01 0.24
CA TYR A 58 -5.61 -20.85 -1.11
C TYR A 58 -5.87 -22.19 -1.78
N THR A 59 -6.93 -22.28 -2.58
CA THR A 59 -7.15 -23.39 -3.52
C THR A 59 -6.11 -23.27 -4.64
N THR A 60 -5.11 -24.16 -4.64
CA THR A 60 -3.94 -23.99 -5.52
C THR A 60 -3.37 -25.31 -6.04
N SER A 61 -2.65 -25.24 -7.15
CA SER A 61 -1.75 -26.30 -7.63
C SER A 61 -0.45 -25.70 -8.17
N LEU A 62 0.61 -26.50 -8.22
CA LEU A 62 1.92 -26.12 -8.74
C LEU A 62 2.24 -26.89 -10.01
N SER A 63 2.51 -26.17 -11.10
CA SER A 63 3.00 -26.72 -12.37
C SER A 63 4.43 -26.26 -12.65
N ILE A 64 5.33 -27.24 -12.81
CA ILE A 64 6.71 -26.99 -13.21
C ILE A 64 6.78 -26.95 -14.74
N ILE A 65 7.28 -25.85 -15.27
CA ILE A 65 7.36 -25.60 -16.71
C ILE A 65 8.72 -26.08 -17.23
N THR A 66 8.69 -26.93 -18.27
CA THR A 66 9.86 -27.56 -18.88
C THR A 66 9.83 -27.42 -20.40
N HIS A 67 10.96 -27.62 -21.08
CA HIS A 67 10.96 -27.59 -22.55
C HIS A 67 10.17 -28.76 -23.18
N GLU A 68 10.05 -29.90 -22.49
CA GLU A 68 9.54 -31.15 -23.08
C GLU A 68 8.13 -31.52 -22.58
N GLU A 69 7.86 -31.39 -21.28
CA GLU A 69 6.67 -31.98 -20.63
C GLU A 69 5.67 -30.93 -20.11
N THR A 70 5.79 -29.65 -20.51
CA THR A 70 4.90 -28.57 -20.05
C THR A 70 3.41 -28.91 -20.21
N ASP A 71 3.01 -29.52 -21.33
CA ASP A 71 1.61 -29.90 -21.56
C ASP A 71 1.08 -30.87 -20.51
N ARG A 72 1.90 -31.83 -20.08
CA ARG A 72 1.53 -32.81 -19.07
C ARG A 72 1.34 -32.14 -17.72
N PHE A 73 2.32 -31.33 -17.29
CA PHE A 73 2.30 -30.69 -15.98
C PHE A 73 1.23 -29.60 -15.84
N LEU A 74 0.95 -28.84 -16.90
CA LEU A 74 -0.17 -27.89 -16.89
C LEU A 74 -1.50 -28.62 -16.79
N LYS A 75 -1.69 -29.70 -17.56
CA LYS A 75 -2.91 -30.51 -17.49
C LYS A 75 -3.13 -31.10 -16.10
N GLU A 76 -2.10 -31.67 -15.49
CA GLU A 76 -2.17 -32.25 -14.13
C GLU A 76 -2.53 -31.18 -13.08
N GLY A 77 -1.91 -30.00 -13.14
CA GLY A 77 -2.20 -28.89 -12.21
C GLY A 77 -3.63 -28.35 -12.36
N ILE A 78 -4.06 -28.12 -13.60
CA ILE A 78 -5.42 -27.64 -13.90
C ILE A 78 -6.47 -28.67 -13.47
N GLN A 79 -6.27 -29.94 -13.79
CA GLN A 79 -7.21 -30.99 -13.38
C GLN A 79 -7.31 -31.07 -11.85
N SER A 80 -6.21 -30.89 -11.13
CA SER A 80 -6.22 -30.83 -9.66
C SER A 80 -7.07 -29.66 -9.14
N LEU A 81 -7.04 -28.50 -9.79
CA LEU A 81 -7.87 -27.34 -9.41
C LEU A 81 -9.35 -27.58 -9.72
N GLU A 82 -9.67 -28.16 -10.88
CA GLU A 82 -11.04 -28.55 -11.24
C GLU A 82 -11.59 -29.59 -10.25
N GLU A 83 -10.77 -30.55 -9.82
CA GLU A 83 -11.14 -31.55 -8.81
C GLU A 83 -11.33 -30.96 -7.41
N GLN A 84 -10.65 -29.85 -7.11
CA GLN A 84 -10.85 -29.06 -5.90
C GLN A 84 -12.09 -28.15 -5.95
N GLY A 85 -12.78 -28.08 -7.10
CA GLY A 85 -14.01 -27.30 -7.27
C GLY A 85 -13.80 -25.89 -7.80
N ALA A 86 -12.65 -25.57 -8.39
CA ALA A 86 -12.42 -24.25 -8.97
C ALA A 86 -13.37 -23.99 -10.16
N ASP A 87 -13.98 -22.81 -10.17
CA ASP A 87 -14.90 -22.35 -11.22
C ASP A 87 -14.24 -21.35 -12.19
N GLU A 88 -13.07 -20.83 -11.81
CA GLU A 88 -12.17 -20.04 -12.64
C GLU A 88 -10.73 -20.28 -12.21
N LEU A 89 -9.78 -19.94 -13.08
CA LEU A 89 -8.36 -20.10 -12.80
C LEU A 89 -7.63 -18.77 -12.89
N VAL A 90 -6.77 -18.50 -11.92
CA VAL A 90 -5.79 -17.42 -11.98
C VAL A 90 -4.41 -18.03 -12.02
N VAL A 91 -3.64 -17.67 -13.05
CA VAL A 91 -2.28 -18.14 -13.25
C VAL A 91 -1.33 -17.20 -12.51
N LEU A 92 -0.53 -17.74 -11.59
CA LEU A 92 0.47 -17.02 -10.81
C LEU A 92 1.89 -17.38 -11.30
N PRO A 93 2.56 -16.53 -12.10
CA PRO A 93 3.83 -16.87 -12.70
C PRO A 93 5.02 -16.51 -11.81
N LEU A 94 5.69 -17.50 -11.22
CA LEU A 94 7.01 -17.37 -10.59
C LEU A 94 8.11 -17.23 -11.64
N PHE A 95 8.05 -16.11 -12.37
CA PHE A 95 9.02 -15.70 -13.38
C PHE A 95 9.36 -14.24 -13.13
N VAL A 96 10.64 -13.87 -13.30
CA VAL A 96 11.09 -12.48 -13.14
C VAL A 96 10.77 -11.62 -14.36
N SER A 97 10.57 -12.22 -15.53
CA SER A 97 10.44 -11.51 -16.80
C SER A 97 9.35 -12.15 -17.66
N ASP A 98 8.55 -11.31 -18.30
CA ASP A 98 7.56 -11.72 -19.31
C ASP A 98 8.23 -12.32 -20.56
N ASP A 99 9.51 -12.01 -20.76
CA ASP A 99 10.30 -12.47 -21.90
C ASP A 99 11.01 -13.81 -21.67
N HIS A 100 10.83 -14.44 -20.51
CA HIS A 100 11.39 -15.76 -20.24
C HIS A 100 10.78 -16.82 -21.18
N PRO A 101 11.59 -17.64 -21.89
CA PRO A 101 11.10 -18.55 -22.93
C PRO A 101 10.14 -19.63 -22.40
N LEU A 102 10.38 -20.14 -21.19
CA LEU A 102 9.45 -21.08 -20.54
C LEU A 102 8.11 -20.43 -20.17
N TYR A 103 8.11 -19.15 -19.78
CA TYR A 103 6.86 -18.45 -19.49
C TYR A 103 6.05 -18.23 -20.77
N LYS A 104 6.69 -17.76 -21.84
CA LYS A 104 6.07 -17.65 -23.18
C LYS A 104 5.50 -18.98 -23.67
N LEU A 105 6.23 -20.08 -23.48
CA LEU A 105 5.74 -21.43 -23.80
C LEU A 105 4.48 -21.76 -23.00
N ALA A 106 4.47 -21.50 -21.68
CA ALA A 106 3.31 -21.76 -20.85
C ALA A 106 2.09 -20.92 -21.26
N LEU A 107 2.29 -19.62 -21.55
CA LEU A 107 1.24 -18.73 -22.05
C LEU A 107 0.65 -19.22 -23.37
N GLU A 108 1.49 -19.62 -24.32
CA GLU A 108 1.05 -20.24 -25.59
C GLU A 108 0.16 -21.46 -25.29
N ARG A 109 0.60 -22.36 -24.41
CA ARG A 109 -0.14 -23.59 -24.10
C ARG A 109 -1.48 -23.35 -23.41
N LEU A 110 -1.56 -22.34 -22.55
CA LEU A 110 -2.78 -22.01 -21.79
C LEU A 110 -3.80 -21.23 -22.63
N SER A 111 -3.31 -20.38 -23.54
CA SER A 111 -4.16 -19.56 -24.43
C SER A 111 -4.99 -20.40 -25.41
N ASP A 112 -4.52 -21.60 -25.75
CA ASP A 112 -5.20 -22.52 -26.66
C ASP A 112 -6.49 -23.14 -26.08
N LYS A 113 -6.82 -22.89 -24.79
CA LYS A 113 -7.97 -23.48 -24.06
C LYS A 113 -8.08 -25.00 -24.18
N LYS A 114 -6.95 -25.67 -24.43
CA LYS A 114 -6.90 -27.13 -24.66
C LYS A 114 -7.01 -27.95 -23.37
N PHE A 115 -6.71 -27.34 -22.22
CA PHE A 115 -6.65 -28.05 -20.94
C PHE A 115 -7.89 -27.86 -20.07
N THR A 116 -8.61 -26.75 -20.23
CA THR A 116 -9.81 -26.44 -19.43
C THR A 116 -10.79 -25.59 -20.23
N LYS A 117 -12.04 -25.61 -19.79
CA LYS A 117 -13.10 -24.71 -20.25
C LYS A 117 -13.35 -23.54 -19.29
N LEU A 118 -12.75 -23.56 -18.10
CA LEU A 118 -12.89 -22.50 -17.12
C LEU A 118 -12.33 -21.18 -17.68
N PRO A 119 -12.85 -20.02 -17.24
CA PRO A 119 -12.16 -18.75 -17.40
C PRO A 119 -10.75 -18.84 -16.85
N VAL A 120 -9.78 -18.26 -17.56
CA VAL A 120 -8.37 -18.23 -17.14
C VAL A 120 -7.89 -16.80 -17.23
N GLU A 121 -7.44 -16.26 -16.10
CA GLU A 121 -6.79 -14.97 -15.98
C GLU A 121 -5.31 -15.15 -15.64
N PHE A 122 -4.50 -14.14 -15.95
CA PHE A 122 -3.06 -14.19 -15.76
C PHE A 122 -2.64 -13.01 -14.89
N ALA A 123 -2.02 -13.33 -13.75
CA ALA A 123 -1.30 -12.34 -12.96
C ALA A 123 -0.02 -11.90 -13.69
N SER A 124 0.41 -10.68 -13.38
CA SER A 124 1.69 -10.14 -13.85
C SER A 124 2.86 -11.00 -13.35
N THR A 125 3.97 -11.00 -14.10
CA THR A 125 5.24 -11.56 -13.61
C THR A 125 5.86 -10.66 -12.55
N MET A 126 6.97 -11.12 -11.96
CA MET A 126 7.63 -10.45 -10.85
C MET A 126 8.38 -9.17 -11.25
N ASN A 127 8.47 -8.81 -12.55
CA ASN A 127 9.19 -7.61 -13.05
C ASN A 127 8.58 -6.28 -12.55
N ASN A 128 7.26 -6.24 -12.39
CA ASN A 128 6.52 -5.03 -12.05
C ASN A 128 6.14 -4.96 -10.55
N SER A 129 6.80 -5.75 -9.69
CA SER A 129 6.48 -5.78 -8.26
C SER A 129 7.58 -5.18 -7.39
N PHE A 130 7.19 -4.21 -6.55
CA PHE A 130 8.11 -3.67 -5.54
C PHE A 130 8.55 -4.76 -4.54
N LEU A 131 7.75 -5.81 -4.30
CA LEU A 131 8.16 -6.92 -3.43
C LEU A 131 9.37 -7.66 -4.01
N THR A 132 9.44 -7.78 -5.34
CA THR A 132 10.63 -8.31 -6.03
C THR A 132 11.82 -7.37 -5.87
N ALA A 133 11.59 -6.06 -5.96
CA ALA A 133 12.63 -5.06 -5.73
C ALA A 133 13.16 -5.14 -4.29
N GLU A 134 12.31 -5.36 -3.29
CA GLU A 134 12.69 -5.51 -1.88
C GLU A 134 13.49 -6.80 -1.63
N ILE A 135 13.21 -7.90 -2.35
CA ILE A 135 14.10 -9.09 -2.34
C ILE A 135 15.51 -8.70 -2.79
N LEU A 136 15.63 -7.88 -3.84
CA LEU A 136 16.93 -7.43 -4.33
C LEU A 136 17.63 -6.54 -3.29
N VAL A 137 16.90 -5.63 -2.61
CA VAL A 137 17.42 -4.81 -1.52
C VAL A 137 18.00 -5.69 -0.40
N ASP A 138 17.27 -6.71 0.03
CA ASP A 138 17.74 -7.64 1.07
C ASP A 138 18.99 -8.40 0.62
N ARG A 139 19.03 -8.88 -0.63
CA ARG A 139 20.22 -9.53 -1.18
C ARG A 139 21.43 -8.61 -1.27
N ILE A 140 21.22 -7.33 -1.55
CA ILE A 140 22.28 -6.32 -1.53
C ILE A 140 22.76 -6.09 -0.08
N ASN A 141 21.86 -5.90 0.87
CA ASN A 141 22.17 -5.66 2.28
C ASN A 141 22.93 -6.82 2.94
N GLU A 142 22.74 -8.05 2.47
CA GLU A 142 23.51 -9.21 2.93
C GLU A 142 25.00 -9.16 2.53
N LEU A 143 25.38 -8.33 1.56
CA LEU A 143 26.71 -8.34 0.92
C LEU A 143 27.42 -6.98 0.96
N SER A 144 26.73 -5.91 0.61
CA SER A 144 27.28 -4.55 0.52
C SER A 144 27.72 -4.06 1.90
N GLN A 145 28.87 -3.39 1.94
CA GLN A 145 29.45 -2.82 3.15
C GLN A 145 29.57 -1.30 3.06
N ASP A 146 29.92 -0.80 1.88
CA ASP A 146 30.03 0.62 1.57
C ASP A 146 29.71 0.84 0.10
N SER A 147 28.43 1.00 -0.22
CA SER A 147 27.95 1.09 -1.60
C SER A 147 28.69 2.16 -2.43
N LYS A 148 29.19 3.23 -1.80
CA LYS A 148 29.92 4.34 -2.47
C LYS A 148 31.26 3.93 -3.06
N ASN A 149 31.85 2.85 -2.56
CA ASN A 149 33.12 2.28 -3.04
C ASN A 149 32.92 0.92 -3.73
N GLU A 150 31.69 0.61 -4.09
CA GLU A 150 31.26 -0.65 -4.66
C GLU A 150 30.56 -0.44 -6.02
N ALA A 151 30.48 -1.51 -6.80
CA ALA A 151 29.66 -1.57 -8.01
C ALA A 151 28.78 -2.81 -7.97
N LEU A 152 27.50 -2.64 -8.29
CA LEU A 152 26.53 -3.71 -8.30
C LEU A 152 26.52 -4.43 -9.65
N VAL A 153 26.56 -5.76 -9.63
CA VAL A 153 26.38 -6.61 -10.81
C VAL A 153 25.26 -7.61 -10.54
N VAL A 154 24.12 -7.41 -11.18
CA VAL A 154 22.99 -8.35 -11.10
C VAL A 154 23.10 -9.35 -12.24
N VAL A 155 22.97 -10.64 -11.90
CA VAL A 155 23.12 -11.75 -12.84
C VAL A 155 21.81 -12.49 -13.00
N ALA A 156 21.17 -12.34 -14.15
CA ALA A 156 19.97 -13.09 -14.53
C ALA A 156 20.29 -14.24 -15.48
N ALA A 157 19.35 -15.15 -15.71
CA ALA A 157 19.53 -16.29 -16.60
C ALA A 157 18.20 -16.72 -17.26
N GLY A 158 18.30 -17.53 -18.31
CA GLY A 158 17.16 -18.22 -18.92
C GLY A 158 16.87 -17.86 -20.38
N ALA A 159 17.59 -16.89 -20.96
CA ALA A 159 17.36 -16.46 -22.34
C ALA A 159 17.81 -17.52 -23.37
N SER A 160 17.01 -17.78 -24.39
CA SER A 160 17.35 -18.68 -25.51
C SER A 160 17.97 -17.94 -26.70
N ASN A 161 17.84 -16.62 -26.76
CA ASN A 161 18.35 -15.78 -27.85
C ASN A 161 18.71 -14.36 -27.36
N GLU A 162 19.32 -13.55 -28.23
CA GLU A 162 19.78 -12.19 -27.88
C GLU A 162 18.65 -11.18 -27.65
N GLU A 163 17.47 -11.39 -28.24
CA GLU A 163 16.30 -10.54 -28.02
C GLU A 163 15.77 -10.74 -26.60
N GLU A 164 15.56 -11.99 -26.19
CA GLU A 164 15.20 -12.36 -24.82
C GLU A 164 16.25 -11.90 -23.80
N LYS A 165 17.56 -11.96 -24.12
CA LYS A 165 18.61 -11.43 -23.23
C LYS A 165 18.43 -9.93 -22.99
N LYS A 166 18.10 -9.14 -24.02
CA LYS A 166 17.90 -7.70 -23.89
C LYS A 166 16.62 -7.39 -23.11
N ALA A 167 15.56 -8.15 -23.34
CA ALA A 167 14.29 -7.94 -22.65
C ALA A 167 14.36 -8.32 -21.16
N ILE A 168 14.90 -9.50 -20.84
CA ILE A 168 15.17 -9.91 -19.44
C ILE A 168 16.10 -8.92 -18.75
N LYS A 169 17.09 -8.38 -19.48
CA LYS A 169 17.95 -7.32 -18.95
C LYS A 169 17.14 -6.08 -18.57
N ALA A 170 16.26 -5.61 -19.44
CA ALA A 170 15.42 -4.44 -19.20
C ALA A 170 14.47 -4.64 -18.02
N ASP A 171 13.85 -5.81 -17.87
CA ASP A 171 13.00 -6.15 -16.72
C ASP A 171 13.77 -6.08 -15.40
N VAL A 172 15.00 -6.63 -15.36
CA VAL A 172 15.84 -6.58 -14.16
C VAL A 172 16.33 -5.16 -13.87
N GLU A 173 16.61 -4.37 -14.91
CA GLU A 173 16.93 -2.93 -14.77
C GLU A 173 15.73 -2.13 -14.23
N GLN A 174 14.49 -2.49 -14.60
CA GLN A 174 13.29 -1.88 -14.04
C GLN A 174 13.15 -2.18 -12.53
N ILE A 175 13.37 -3.44 -12.12
CA ILE A 175 13.37 -3.83 -10.69
C ILE A 175 14.44 -3.04 -9.91
N LEU A 176 15.63 -2.88 -10.49
CA LEU A 176 16.68 -2.02 -9.92
C LEU A 176 16.21 -0.56 -9.78
N HIS A 177 15.50 -0.04 -10.80
CA HIS A 177 15.00 1.33 -10.81
C HIS A 177 14.06 1.64 -9.63
N MET A 178 13.22 0.67 -9.23
CA MET A 178 12.30 0.81 -8.08
C MET A 178 13.03 1.05 -6.75
N ASN A 179 14.32 0.71 -6.68
CA ASN A 179 15.19 0.85 -5.52
C ASN A 179 16.17 2.04 -5.62
N HIS A 180 16.02 2.91 -6.63
CA HIS A 180 16.89 4.07 -6.77
C HIS A 180 16.85 4.95 -5.51
N GLY A 181 18.03 5.21 -4.94
CA GLY A 181 18.20 6.03 -3.75
C GLY A 181 18.38 5.26 -2.44
N PHE A 182 18.18 3.93 -2.42
CA PHE A 182 18.54 3.09 -1.26
C PHE A 182 20.06 2.89 -1.15
N PHE A 183 20.71 2.69 -2.28
CA PHE A 183 22.15 2.50 -2.39
C PHE A 183 22.80 3.61 -3.23
N SER A 184 24.09 3.82 -3.02
CA SER A 184 24.89 4.79 -3.78
C SER A 184 26.03 4.09 -4.50
N PHE A 185 25.73 3.05 -5.28
CA PHE A 185 26.72 2.36 -6.11
C PHE A 185 27.30 3.32 -7.16
N GLU A 186 28.61 3.20 -7.41
CA GLU A 186 29.28 4.02 -8.43
C GLU A 186 28.86 3.59 -9.85
N SER A 187 28.51 2.31 -10.02
CA SER A 187 27.90 1.77 -11.24
C SER A 187 27.06 0.53 -10.95
N GLU A 188 26.03 0.33 -11.76
CA GLU A 188 25.13 -0.82 -11.72
C GLU A 188 25.11 -1.48 -13.10
N GLU A 189 25.29 -2.80 -13.16
CA GLU A 189 25.32 -3.57 -14.41
C GLU A 189 24.48 -4.83 -14.31
N VAL A 190 23.79 -5.18 -15.40
CA VAL A 190 23.01 -6.42 -15.50
C VAL A 190 23.61 -7.33 -16.57
N VAL A 191 23.94 -8.57 -16.19
CA VAL A 191 24.47 -9.61 -17.09
C VAL A 191 23.48 -10.76 -17.17
N VAL A 192 23.00 -11.05 -18.39
CA VAL A 192 22.02 -12.12 -18.64
C VAL A 192 22.68 -13.35 -19.25
N PHE A 193 22.57 -14.48 -18.56
CA PHE A 193 23.01 -15.79 -19.02
C PHE A 193 21.94 -16.46 -19.89
N GLY A 194 22.39 -17.25 -20.86
CA GLY A 194 21.49 -18.02 -21.72
C GLY A 194 20.85 -19.24 -21.01
N ASP A 195 20.13 -20.04 -21.77
CA ASP A 195 19.49 -21.31 -21.39
C ASP A 195 20.46 -22.36 -20.80
N ALA A 196 21.72 -22.37 -21.26
CA ALA A 196 22.80 -23.16 -20.67
C ALA A 196 23.16 -22.72 -19.23
N GLY A 197 22.53 -21.65 -18.75
CA GLY A 197 22.72 -21.05 -17.43
C GLY A 197 24.18 -20.74 -17.20
N GLY A 198 24.70 -21.13 -16.04
CA GLY A 198 26.08 -20.88 -15.64
C GLY A 198 27.14 -21.58 -16.51
N ARG A 199 26.79 -22.28 -17.59
CA ARG A 199 27.73 -22.84 -18.59
C ARG A 199 27.84 -21.99 -19.86
N SER A 200 27.07 -20.91 -19.99
CA SER A 200 27.14 -20.01 -21.14
C SER A 200 28.51 -19.32 -21.22
N ALA A 201 29.38 -19.78 -22.13
CA ALA A 201 30.76 -19.30 -22.22
C ALA A 201 30.84 -17.80 -22.54
N ASP A 202 29.98 -17.29 -23.42
CA ASP A 202 29.95 -15.86 -23.76
C ASP A 202 29.50 -15.01 -22.58
N ALA A 203 28.51 -15.47 -21.81
CA ALA A 203 28.04 -14.75 -20.62
C ALA A 203 29.06 -14.83 -19.46
N GLN A 204 29.75 -15.96 -19.29
CA GLN A 204 30.86 -16.08 -18.34
C GLN A 204 31.99 -15.11 -18.68
N LYS A 205 32.36 -15.03 -19.96
CA LYS A 205 33.37 -14.07 -20.44
C LYS A 205 32.92 -12.63 -20.20
N LYS A 206 31.67 -12.31 -20.54
CA LYS A 206 31.12 -10.97 -20.30
C LYS A 206 31.12 -10.59 -18.82
N LEU A 207 30.72 -11.52 -17.94
CA LEU A 207 30.78 -11.33 -16.49
C LEU A 207 32.23 -11.06 -16.04
N GLN A 208 33.19 -11.88 -16.50
CA GLN A 208 34.59 -11.68 -16.17
C GLN A 208 35.13 -10.32 -16.62
N GLU A 209 34.79 -9.89 -17.84
CA GLU A 209 35.16 -8.56 -18.37
C GLU A 209 34.54 -7.43 -17.53
N THR A 210 33.26 -7.55 -17.16
CA THR A 210 32.59 -6.56 -16.31
C THR A 210 33.28 -6.44 -14.95
N LEU A 211 33.60 -7.57 -14.29
CA LEU A 211 34.28 -7.56 -13.00
C LEU A 211 35.68 -6.94 -13.08
N ALA A 212 36.45 -7.26 -14.12
CA ALA A 212 37.77 -6.67 -14.33
C ALA A 212 37.69 -5.14 -14.48
N VAL A 213 36.74 -4.63 -15.28
CA VAL A 213 36.54 -3.18 -15.47
C VAL A 213 36.18 -2.48 -14.15
N ILE A 214 35.34 -3.10 -13.31
CA ILE A 214 34.98 -2.56 -11.99
C ILE A 214 36.22 -2.45 -11.10
N GLN A 215 37.02 -3.51 -11.04
CA GLN A 215 38.23 -3.54 -10.21
C GLN A 215 39.32 -2.59 -10.70
N GLU A 216 39.47 -2.41 -12.02
CA GLU A 216 40.39 -1.43 -12.61
C GLU A 216 40.08 0.00 -12.16
N LYS A 217 38.81 0.29 -11.87
CA LYS A 217 38.36 1.56 -11.28
C LYS A 217 38.58 1.64 -9.75
N GLY A 218 39.11 0.59 -9.14
CA GLY A 218 39.34 0.50 -7.69
C GLY A 218 38.08 0.22 -6.87
N LEU A 219 36.98 -0.21 -7.51
CA LEU A 219 35.72 -0.52 -6.84
C LEU A 219 35.63 -2.00 -6.47
N THR A 220 34.86 -2.31 -5.43
CA THR A 220 34.56 -3.70 -5.03
C THR A 220 33.28 -4.17 -5.74
N PRO A 221 33.31 -5.25 -6.55
CA PRO A 221 32.09 -5.77 -7.14
C PRO A 221 31.21 -6.46 -6.09
N VAL A 222 29.91 -6.19 -6.14
CA VAL A 222 28.86 -6.92 -5.40
C VAL A 222 28.03 -7.67 -6.43
N VAL A 223 28.08 -9.00 -6.42
CA VAL A 223 27.43 -9.84 -7.44
C VAL A 223 26.22 -10.56 -6.86
N ILE A 224 25.06 -10.37 -7.48
CA ILE A 224 23.79 -10.96 -7.03
C ILE A 224 23.16 -11.76 -8.18
N PRO A 225 23.12 -13.11 -8.09
CA PRO A 225 22.23 -13.89 -8.92
C PRO A 225 20.78 -13.49 -8.63
N PHE A 226 19.99 -13.19 -9.66
CA PHE A 226 18.62 -12.71 -9.48
C PHE A 226 17.69 -13.33 -10.50
N GLY A 227 16.78 -14.17 -10.02
CA GLY A 227 15.88 -15.00 -10.82
C GLY A 227 15.81 -16.44 -10.36
N PHE A 228 14.96 -17.22 -11.01
CA PHE A 228 14.73 -18.64 -10.74
C PHE A 228 15.80 -19.51 -11.42
N THR A 229 17.06 -19.37 -11.01
CA THR A 229 18.19 -19.99 -11.71
C THR A 229 18.28 -21.51 -11.48
N SER A 230 18.95 -22.24 -12.38
CA SER A 230 19.12 -23.69 -12.28
C SER A 230 19.82 -24.10 -10.99
N LYS A 231 19.27 -25.04 -10.24
CA LYS A 231 19.73 -25.53 -8.94
C LYS A 231 19.41 -27.01 -8.75
N LEU A 232 20.10 -27.87 -9.52
CA LEU A 232 19.91 -29.34 -9.44
C LEU A 232 20.32 -29.86 -8.07
N ASP A 233 21.55 -29.53 -7.66
CA ASP A 233 22.08 -29.74 -6.32
C ASP A 233 23.01 -28.55 -5.96
N GLY A 234 23.63 -28.58 -4.77
CA GLY A 234 24.55 -27.52 -4.33
C GLY A 234 25.79 -27.35 -5.20
N MET A 235 26.29 -28.40 -5.87
CA MET A 235 27.48 -28.34 -6.72
C MET A 235 27.15 -27.95 -8.17
N MET A 236 25.96 -28.32 -8.64
CA MET A 236 25.46 -28.09 -9.99
C MET A 236 24.56 -26.86 -10.10
N ALA A 237 24.38 -26.10 -9.01
CA ALA A 237 23.69 -24.82 -9.01
C ALA A 237 24.35 -23.79 -9.93
N PHE A 238 23.55 -22.88 -10.48
CA PHE A 238 23.99 -21.74 -11.28
C PHE A 238 25.08 -20.96 -10.54
N SER A 239 24.82 -20.66 -9.25
CA SER A 239 25.74 -19.95 -8.39
C SER A 239 27.09 -20.67 -8.24
N SER A 240 27.06 -21.98 -8.02
CA SER A 240 28.27 -22.80 -7.96
C SER A 240 29.06 -22.83 -9.27
N ARG A 241 28.38 -22.77 -10.42
CA ARG A 241 29.03 -22.77 -11.75
C ARG A 241 29.74 -21.46 -12.07
N ILE A 242 29.24 -20.32 -11.59
CA ILE A 242 29.91 -19.02 -11.78
C ILE A 242 30.90 -18.68 -10.66
N ARG A 243 30.92 -19.47 -9.58
CA ARG A 243 31.75 -19.24 -8.38
C ARG A 243 33.23 -19.03 -8.69
N SER A 244 33.79 -19.80 -9.62
CA SER A 244 35.21 -19.70 -9.99
C SER A 244 35.56 -18.43 -10.77
N ILE A 245 34.56 -17.72 -11.28
CA ILE A 245 34.72 -16.41 -11.94
C ILE A 245 34.69 -15.35 -10.84
N VAL A 246 33.61 -15.30 -10.06
CA VAL A 246 33.38 -14.24 -9.07
C VAL A 246 34.34 -14.28 -7.87
N LEU A 247 34.70 -15.44 -7.34
CA LEU A 247 35.54 -15.51 -6.12
C LEU A 247 37.03 -15.27 -6.34
N LYS A 248 37.50 -15.23 -7.59
CA LYS A 248 38.91 -14.88 -7.87
C LYS A 248 39.18 -13.39 -7.62
N ASP A 249 38.13 -12.57 -7.61
CA ASP A 249 38.21 -11.15 -7.91
C ASP A 249 37.78 -10.27 -6.70
N GLY A 250 38.07 -10.69 -5.47
CA GLY A 250 37.79 -9.87 -4.26
C GLY A 250 36.32 -9.44 -4.11
N THR A 251 35.42 -10.11 -4.83
CA THR A 251 34.02 -9.74 -5.04
C THR A 251 33.16 -10.23 -3.87
N PHE A 252 32.18 -9.42 -3.47
CA PHE A 252 31.16 -9.84 -2.51
C PHE A 252 30.11 -10.71 -3.22
N TYR A 253 30.03 -11.96 -2.78
CA TYR A 253 29.19 -12.98 -3.41
C TYR A 253 28.84 -14.11 -2.43
N ASN A 254 27.55 -14.40 -2.26
CA ASN A 254 27.07 -15.54 -1.45
C ASN A 254 26.27 -16.58 -2.26
N GLY A 255 25.96 -16.29 -3.53
CA GLY A 255 25.28 -17.23 -4.43
C GLY A 255 23.80 -17.47 -4.14
N LYS A 256 23.17 -16.69 -3.24
CA LYS A 256 21.72 -16.75 -3.04
C LYS A 256 21.01 -16.00 -4.16
N ASP A 257 19.95 -16.61 -4.71
CA ASP A 257 19.08 -16.00 -5.71
C ASP A 257 17.74 -15.58 -5.09
N ILE A 258 16.68 -15.50 -5.89
CA ILE A 258 15.35 -15.07 -5.43
C ILE A 258 14.73 -16.06 -4.42
N THR A 259 15.14 -17.32 -4.42
CA THR A 259 14.69 -18.33 -3.45
C THR A 259 15.87 -18.89 -2.65
N PRO A 260 15.69 -19.25 -1.36
CA PRO A 260 14.43 -19.24 -0.60
C PRO A 260 14.21 -17.91 0.15
N HIS A 261 13.75 -16.85 -0.52
CA HIS A 261 13.39 -15.60 0.16
C HIS A 261 11.90 -15.64 0.55
N GLU A 262 11.58 -15.28 1.80
CA GLU A 262 10.21 -15.33 2.32
C GLU A 262 9.24 -14.41 1.56
N THR A 263 9.73 -13.26 1.08
CA THR A 263 8.95 -12.32 0.26
C THR A 263 8.41 -12.92 -1.04
N VAL A 264 8.95 -14.04 -1.54
CA VAL A 264 8.37 -14.73 -2.72
C VAL A 264 6.99 -15.29 -2.38
N GLU A 265 6.81 -15.80 -1.18
CA GLU A 265 5.51 -16.28 -0.70
C GLU A 265 4.54 -15.11 -0.49
N LEU A 266 5.02 -14.00 0.08
CA LEU A 266 4.22 -12.78 0.23
C LEU A 266 3.78 -12.22 -1.12
N TRP A 267 4.65 -12.29 -2.14
CA TRP A 267 4.30 -11.91 -3.51
C TRP A 267 3.20 -12.81 -4.08
N LEU A 268 3.30 -14.14 -3.91
CA LEU A 268 2.23 -15.06 -4.33
C LEU A 268 0.90 -14.77 -3.65
N ALA A 269 0.93 -14.61 -2.32
CA ALA A 269 -0.26 -14.30 -1.53
C ALA A 269 -0.88 -12.96 -1.92
N ARG A 270 -0.05 -11.94 -2.18
CA ARG A 270 -0.51 -10.64 -2.69
C ARG A 270 -1.19 -10.76 -4.05
N GLN A 271 -0.51 -11.40 -5.00
CA GLN A 271 -1.10 -11.65 -6.31
C GLN A 271 -2.38 -12.49 -6.23
N ALA A 272 -2.51 -13.41 -5.28
CA ALA A 272 -3.76 -14.14 -5.11
C ALA A 272 -4.87 -13.24 -4.55
N ASN A 273 -4.56 -12.44 -3.53
CA ASN A 273 -5.49 -11.52 -2.89
C ASN A 273 -6.04 -10.45 -3.84
N SER A 274 -5.28 -10.04 -4.87
CA SER A 274 -5.74 -9.06 -5.87
C SER A 274 -6.84 -9.59 -6.81
N TYR A 275 -7.08 -10.90 -6.83
CA TYR A 275 -8.17 -11.53 -7.61
C TYR A 275 -9.31 -12.03 -6.72
N LEU A 276 -9.25 -11.79 -5.42
CA LEU A 276 -10.30 -12.20 -4.49
C LEU A 276 -11.16 -10.99 -4.10
N PRO A 277 -12.48 -11.17 -3.95
CA PRO A 277 -13.35 -10.08 -3.54
C PRO A 277 -13.01 -9.59 -2.12
N VAL A 278 -13.13 -8.29 -1.93
CA VAL A 278 -12.94 -7.65 -0.62
C VAL A 278 -14.30 -7.42 0.04
N SER A 279 -14.38 -7.77 1.31
CA SER A 279 -15.56 -7.69 2.16
C SER A 279 -15.18 -7.07 3.50
N LYS A 280 -16.17 -6.84 4.38
CA LYS A 280 -15.89 -6.29 5.72
C LYS A 280 -15.07 -7.26 6.57
N GLU A 281 -15.18 -8.54 6.27
CA GLU A 281 -14.58 -9.65 6.99
C GLU A 281 -13.09 -9.81 6.68
N ASN A 282 -12.62 -9.40 5.50
CA ASN A 282 -11.21 -9.49 5.09
C ASN A 282 -10.54 -8.13 4.85
N LEU A 283 -11.26 -7.02 4.99
CA LEU A 283 -10.71 -5.67 5.00
C LEU A 283 -10.17 -5.30 6.39
N GLY A 284 -8.89 -4.91 6.44
CA GLY A 284 -8.28 -4.20 7.55
C GLY A 284 -8.29 -2.68 7.33
N VAL A 285 -8.46 -1.91 8.40
CA VAL A 285 -8.49 -0.45 8.35
C VAL A 285 -7.39 0.11 9.25
N ILE A 286 -6.43 0.81 8.66
CA ILE A 286 -5.43 1.59 9.39
C ILE A 286 -5.96 3.01 9.53
N PHE A 287 -6.45 3.35 10.72
CA PHE A 287 -6.89 4.70 11.05
C PHE A 287 -5.68 5.58 11.39
N MET A 288 -5.39 6.55 10.51
CA MET A 288 -4.13 7.31 10.51
C MET A 288 -4.37 8.83 10.59
N PRO A 289 -4.75 9.36 11.76
CA PRO A 289 -4.68 10.79 12.05
C PRO A 289 -3.24 11.22 12.36
N HIS A 290 -2.98 12.54 12.34
CA HIS A 290 -1.66 13.12 12.65
C HIS A 290 -1.07 12.64 13.99
N GLY A 291 -1.90 12.57 15.03
CA GLY A 291 -1.48 12.26 16.40
C GLY A 291 -0.93 13.45 17.17
N SER A 292 -1.05 13.39 18.49
CA SER A 292 -0.50 14.36 19.44
C SER A 292 -0.32 13.70 20.80
N ASP A 293 -0.60 14.40 21.90
CA ASP A 293 -0.58 13.85 23.25
C ASP A 293 -1.64 12.77 23.49
N TYR A 294 -1.58 12.15 24.66
CA TYR A 294 -2.47 11.06 25.05
C TYR A 294 -3.95 11.43 24.98
N ASN A 295 -4.34 12.63 25.42
CA ASN A 295 -5.75 13.02 25.47
C ASN A 295 -6.29 13.29 24.06
N TRP A 296 -5.48 13.90 23.22
CA TRP A 296 -5.81 14.12 21.82
C TRP A 296 -6.01 12.78 21.08
N ASN A 297 -5.07 11.84 21.24
CA ASN A 297 -5.16 10.52 20.62
C ASN A 297 -6.36 9.74 21.14
N ARG A 298 -6.60 9.78 22.47
CA ARG A 298 -7.77 9.16 23.10
C ARG A 298 -9.08 9.69 22.54
N THR A 299 -9.21 11.01 22.33
CA THR A 299 -10.41 11.61 21.73
C THR A 299 -10.71 11.03 20.34
N MET A 300 -9.68 10.84 19.51
CA MET A 300 -9.83 10.24 18.18
C MET A 300 -10.16 8.74 18.25
N MET A 301 -9.58 8.00 19.21
CA MET A 301 -9.91 6.58 19.41
C MET A 301 -11.35 6.42 19.88
N ASP A 302 -11.78 7.22 20.85
CA ASP A 302 -13.12 7.16 21.42
C ASP A 302 -14.19 7.54 20.39
N ALA A 303 -13.88 8.47 19.48
CA ALA A 303 -14.77 8.88 18.39
C ALA A 303 -15.20 7.73 17.47
N ILE A 304 -14.32 6.76 17.21
CA ILE A 304 -14.60 5.61 16.34
C ILE A 304 -14.72 4.29 17.10
N ALA A 305 -14.89 4.33 18.42
CA ALA A 305 -14.87 3.14 19.25
C ALA A 305 -15.91 2.09 18.80
N GLU A 306 -17.08 2.53 18.34
CA GLU A 306 -18.14 1.65 17.84
C GLU A 306 -17.81 0.97 16.49
N LEU A 307 -16.84 1.49 15.73
CA LEU A 307 -16.43 0.86 14.47
C LEU A 307 -15.64 -0.42 14.68
N HIS A 308 -15.04 -0.63 15.85
CA HIS A 308 -14.35 -1.89 16.18
C HIS A 308 -15.30 -3.08 16.27
N ASP A 309 -16.59 -2.87 16.50
CA ASP A 309 -17.59 -3.94 16.50
C ASP A 309 -17.93 -4.42 15.07
N LYS A 310 -17.57 -3.63 14.06
CA LYS A 310 -17.95 -3.84 12.65
C LYS A 310 -16.75 -4.10 11.73
N TYR A 311 -15.58 -3.53 12.04
CA TYR A 311 -14.41 -3.52 11.18
C TYR A 311 -13.14 -3.85 11.97
N LYS A 312 -12.15 -4.46 11.30
CA LYS A 312 -10.81 -4.66 11.86
C LYS A 312 -10.05 -3.35 11.80
N VAL A 313 -10.01 -2.60 12.90
CA VAL A 313 -9.38 -1.27 12.95
C VAL A 313 -8.09 -1.31 13.76
N GLU A 314 -7.00 -0.85 13.17
CA GLU A 314 -5.74 -0.59 13.85
C GLU A 314 -5.30 0.86 13.68
N TYR A 315 -4.45 1.34 14.58
CA TYR A 315 -4.10 2.76 14.67
C TYR A 315 -2.65 3.02 14.26
N ALA A 316 -2.44 4.10 13.49
CA ALA A 316 -1.11 4.57 13.11
C ALA A 316 -0.96 6.10 13.26
N PHE A 317 -1.27 6.64 14.45
CA PHE A 317 -1.15 8.08 14.78
C PHE A 317 0.21 8.66 14.38
N SER A 318 0.29 9.30 13.21
CA SER A 318 1.53 9.73 12.58
C SER A 318 1.31 10.60 11.34
N MET A 319 2.42 11.14 10.82
CA MET A 319 2.50 11.77 9.49
C MET A 319 2.97 10.78 8.41
N GLY A 320 2.51 9.54 8.47
CA GLY A 320 2.93 8.45 7.59
C GLY A 320 4.22 7.77 8.02
N ASP A 321 4.31 7.45 9.31
CA ASP A 321 5.41 6.66 9.87
C ASP A 321 5.30 5.20 9.43
N ALA A 322 6.28 4.73 8.64
CA ALA A 322 6.27 3.40 8.05
C ALA A 322 6.30 2.27 9.10
N ASP A 323 6.97 2.45 10.24
CA ASP A 323 7.05 1.43 11.28
C ASP A 323 5.71 1.25 12.00
N LEU A 324 4.96 2.34 12.18
CA LEU A 324 3.61 2.28 12.75
C LEU A 324 2.61 1.65 11.77
N ILE A 325 2.71 1.97 10.48
CA ILE A 325 1.89 1.33 9.45
C ILE A 325 2.21 -0.16 9.37
N GLU A 326 3.49 -0.56 9.32
CA GLU A 326 3.90 -1.96 9.29
C GLU A 326 3.39 -2.73 10.51
N ARG A 327 3.46 -2.13 11.70
CA ARG A 327 2.93 -2.74 12.92
C ARG A 327 1.41 -2.96 12.85
N ALA A 328 0.67 -1.98 12.36
CA ALA A 328 -0.77 -2.09 12.18
C ALA A 328 -1.12 -3.18 11.15
N THR A 329 -0.44 -3.18 10.01
CA THR A 329 -0.56 -4.21 8.95
C THR A 329 -0.40 -5.61 9.51
N ARG A 330 0.70 -5.89 10.23
CA ARG A 330 0.97 -7.23 10.77
C ARG A 330 -0.10 -7.73 11.74
N LYS A 331 -0.74 -6.82 12.48
CA LYS A 331 -1.86 -7.20 13.36
C LYS A 331 -3.12 -7.51 12.57
N LEU A 332 -3.46 -6.68 11.59
CA LEU A 332 -4.61 -6.89 10.73
C LEU A 332 -4.49 -8.21 9.94
N GLU A 333 -3.31 -8.50 9.38
CA GLU A 333 -3.04 -9.77 8.69
C GLU A 333 -3.18 -10.98 9.62
N LYS A 334 -2.72 -10.86 10.87
CA LYS A 334 -2.92 -11.91 11.89
C LYS A 334 -4.39 -12.14 12.23
N GLU A 335 -5.23 -11.13 12.04
CA GLU A 335 -6.69 -11.22 12.17
C GLU A 335 -7.37 -11.65 10.86
N GLY A 336 -6.60 -12.02 9.83
CA GLY A 336 -7.08 -12.51 8.54
C GLY A 336 -7.47 -11.40 7.57
N ALA A 337 -6.89 -10.20 7.69
CA ALA A 337 -7.02 -9.20 6.64
C ALA A 337 -6.17 -9.59 5.41
N THR A 338 -6.76 -9.52 4.23
CA THR A 338 -6.09 -9.74 2.92
C THR A 338 -6.09 -8.48 2.07
N ALA A 339 -6.88 -7.48 2.45
CA ALA A 339 -6.84 -6.13 1.92
C ALA A 339 -6.79 -5.13 3.08
N ILE A 340 -6.07 -4.03 2.92
CA ILE A 340 -5.88 -3.02 3.97
C ILE A 340 -6.01 -1.61 3.39
N THR A 341 -6.88 -0.80 3.98
CA THR A 341 -6.97 0.62 3.68
C THR A 341 -6.29 1.47 4.75
N VAL A 342 -5.42 2.39 4.33
CA VAL A 342 -4.93 3.48 5.19
C VAL A 342 -5.86 4.69 5.07
N LEU A 343 -6.61 5.00 6.14
CA LEU A 343 -7.48 6.17 6.25
C LEU A 343 -6.70 7.38 6.78
N ARG A 344 -6.45 8.34 5.90
CA ARG A 344 -5.65 9.54 6.15
C ARG A 344 -6.54 10.64 6.72
N ILE A 345 -6.55 10.80 8.04
CA ILE A 345 -7.44 11.75 8.74
C ILE A 345 -6.79 13.14 8.83
N PHE A 346 -6.77 13.82 7.68
CA PHE A 346 -6.21 15.16 7.51
C PHE A 346 -7.22 16.08 6.85
N SER A 347 -6.96 17.38 6.88
CA SER A 347 -7.86 18.36 6.24
C SER A 347 -7.80 18.31 4.72
N LEU A 348 -6.65 17.96 4.12
CA LEU A 348 -6.49 17.88 2.68
C LEU A 348 -6.31 16.42 2.24
N GLU A 349 -6.95 16.05 1.14
CA GLU A 349 -6.79 14.78 0.42
C GLU A 349 -5.33 14.56 0.05
N SER A 350 -4.61 15.61 -0.34
CA SER A 350 -3.20 15.48 -0.74
C SER A 350 -2.24 15.21 0.43
N SER A 351 -2.68 15.36 1.69
CA SER A 351 -1.82 15.23 2.86
C SER A 351 -1.25 13.82 2.97
N PHE A 352 0.09 13.73 2.89
CA PHE A 352 0.89 12.52 2.97
C PHE A 352 0.60 11.44 1.91
N LYS A 353 -0.31 11.69 0.96
CA LYS A 353 -0.76 10.72 -0.07
C LYS A 353 0.41 10.00 -0.74
N SER A 354 1.24 10.74 -1.46
CA SER A 354 2.36 10.18 -2.24
C SER A 354 3.35 9.39 -1.38
N SER A 355 3.57 9.82 -0.13
CA SER A 355 4.46 9.11 0.80
C SER A 355 3.87 7.79 1.26
N ILE A 356 2.57 7.77 1.55
CA ILE A 356 1.83 6.58 1.96
C ILE A 356 1.73 5.59 0.80
N GLU A 357 1.31 6.05 -0.38
CA GLU A 357 1.23 5.23 -1.59
C GLU A 357 2.56 4.54 -1.90
N TYR A 358 3.68 5.25 -1.76
CA TYR A 358 5.00 4.64 -1.90
C TYR A 358 5.29 3.62 -0.79
N THR A 359 5.04 3.99 0.47
CA THR A 359 5.29 3.15 1.66
C THR A 359 4.54 1.83 1.58
N ILE A 360 3.29 1.82 1.12
CA ILE A 360 2.46 0.60 1.03
C ILE A 360 2.52 -0.07 -0.36
N GLY A 361 3.39 0.43 -1.24
CA GLY A 361 3.69 -0.22 -2.52
C GLY A 361 2.71 0.05 -3.66
N MET A 362 1.80 1.02 -3.53
CA MET A 362 0.91 1.48 -4.61
C MET A 362 1.64 2.30 -5.68
N ARG A 363 2.87 2.76 -5.40
CA ARG A 363 3.70 3.52 -6.34
C ARG A 363 5.14 3.06 -6.36
N GLU A 364 5.74 3.11 -7.55
CA GLU A 364 7.14 2.74 -7.76
C GLU A 364 8.12 3.77 -7.18
N SER A 365 7.77 5.06 -7.20
CA SER A 365 8.64 6.13 -6.68
C SER A 365 7.85 7.20 -5.90
N MET A 366 8.54 7.87 -4.98
CA MET A 366 7.99 8.96 -4.15
C MET A 366 7.53 10.19 -4.95
N GLY A 367 8.07 10.39 -6.16
CA GLY A 367 7.85 11.59 -6.98
C GLY A 367 8.35 12.91 -6.34
N HIS A 368 8.16 14.04 -7.02
CA HIS A 368 8.61 15.37 -6.58
C HIS A 368 7.74 16.03 -5.47
N GLY A 369 6.70 15.33 -4.99
CA GLY A 369 5.73 15.87 -4.01
C GLY A 369 5.75 15.22 -2.64
N GLY A 370 6.61 14.21 -2.42
CA GLY A 370 6.81 13.63 -1.09
C GLY A 370 7.46 14.67 -0.19
N MET A 371 6.83 15.00 0.95
CA MET A 371 7.50 15.75 2.02
C MET A 371 8.65 14.89 2.56
N MET A 372 9.81 14.97 1.90
CA MET A 372 11.05 14.44 2.43
C MET A 372 11.33 15.21 3.71
N MET A 373 11.09 14.59 4.87
CA MET A 373 11.57 15.11 6.15
C MET A 373 13.05 15.46 5.96
N HIS A 374 13.40 16.73 6.15
CA HIS A 374 14.71 17.28 5.82
C HIS A 374 15.87 16.33 6.21
N GLY A 375 16.51 15.71 5.21
CA GLY A 375 17.70 14.87 5.39
C GLY A 375 17.46 13.39 5.67
N MET A 376 16.22 12.90 5.66
CA MET A 376 15.91 11.47 5.67
C MET A 376 15.62 10.98 4.24
N GLY A 377 16.15 9.81 3.87
CA GLY A 377 15.95 9.20 2.57
C GLY A 377 14.49 8.80 2.30
N ALA A 378 14.25 8.00 1.26
CA ALA A 378 12.92 7.43 1.05
C ALA A 378 12.46 6.63 2.29
N PRO A 379 11.17 6.69 2.67
CA PRO A 379 10.67 5.90 3.79
C PRO A 379 10.78 4.40 3.48
N LYS A 380 10.89 3.58 4.51
CA LYS A 380 10.86 2.12 4.37
C LYS A 380 9.52 1.68 3.76
N ARG A 381 9.53 0.68 2.87
CA ARG A 381 8.29 0.04 2.39
C ARG A 381 7.75 -1.00 3.38
N VAL A 382 6.43 -1.17 3.37
CA VAL A 382 5.72 -2.20 4.11
C VAL A 382 5.68 -3.46 3.26
N ILE A 383 6.41 -4.49 3.70
CA ILE A 383 6.46 -5.80 3.04
C ILE A 383 5.29 -6.64 3.55
N SER A 384 4.30 -6.87 2.69
CA SER A 384 3.01 -7.46 3.07
C SER A 384 2.35 -8.17 1.90
N SER A 385 1.60 -9.23 2.21
CA SER A 385 0.75 -9.96 1.27
C SER A 385 -0.61 -9.32 1.06
N SER A 386 -0.95 -8.27 1.80
CA SER A 386 -2.23 -7.59 1.66
C SER A 386 -2.22 -6.68 0.44
N GLU A 387 -3.38 -6.57 -0.23
CA GLU A 387 -3.61 -5.47 -1.16
C GLU A 387 -3.87 -4.17 -0.40
N PHE A 388 -3.40 -3.05 -0.94
CA PHE A 388 -3.45 -1.77 -0.25
C PHE A 388 -4.23 -0.72 -1.02
N TYR A 389 -4.99 0.07 -0.28
CA TYR A 389 -5.60 1.31 -0.75
C TYR A 389 -5.36 2.44 0.26
N THR A 390 -5.51 3.68 -0.18
CA THR A 390 -5.51 4.82 0.73
C THR A 390 -6.46 5.91 0.29
N THR A 391 -7.27 6.37 1.24
CA THR A 391 -8.21 7.47 1.04
C THR A 391 -8.22 8.37 2.27
N GLY A 392 -8.87 9.52 2.18
CA GLY A 392 -9.00 10.50 3.25
C GLY A 392 -8.87 11.93 2.75
N GLY A 393 -8.75 12.86 3.70
CA GLY A 393 -8.95 14.27 3.45
C GLY A 393 -10.39 14.69 3.74
N LEU A 394 -10.57 15.58 4.70
CA LEU A 394 -11.90 16.16 4.99
C LEU A 394 -12.35 17.10 3.89
N GLU A 395 -11.42 17.84 3.28
CA GLU A 395 -11.65 18.87 2.25
C GLU A 395 -12.84 19.77 2.62
N ASP A 396 -13.89 19.76 1.81
CA ASP A 396 -15.16 20.46 1.99
C ASP A 396 -16.34 19.48 2.20
N SER A 397 -16.08 18.34 2.85
CA SER A 397 -17.08 17.32 3.17
C SER A 397 -18.38 17.91 3.74
N PRO A 398 -19.56 17.61 3.16
CA PRO A 398 -20.85 18.04 3.68
C PRO A 398 -21.07 17.62 5.14
N LEU A 399 -20.70 16.38 5.51
CA LEU A 399 -20.81 15.87 6.89
C LEU A 399 -19.98 16.69 7.87
N PHE A 400 -18.82 17.20 7.44
CA PHE A 400 -18.00 18.08 8.25
C PHE A 400 -18.66 19.45 8.42
N ALA A 401 -19.19 20.02 7.34
CA ALA A 401 -19.91 21.30 7.38
C ALA A 401 -21.16 21.22 8.28
N GLU A 402 -21.97 20.17 8.16
CA GLU A 402 -23.14 19.94 9.01
C GLU A 402 -22.77 19.80 10.49
N ALA A 403 -21.69 19.06 10.80
CA ALA A 403 -21.22 18.94 12.18
C ALA A 403 -20.78 20.29 12.76
N LEU A 404 -20.07 21.12 11.99
CA LEU A 404 -19.68 22.46 12.43
C LEU A 404 -20.91 23.37 12.63
N LEU A 405 -21.94 23.24 11.79
CA LEU A 405 -23.19 23.97 11.95
C LEU A 405 -23.92 23.56 13.22
N ASP A 406 -24.01 22.26 13.51
CA ASP A 406 -24.66 21.76 14.73
C ASP A 406 -23.95 22.29 16.00
N ARG A 407 -22.61 22.45 15.97
CA ARG A 407 -21.88 23.15 17.05
C ARG A 407 -22.28 24.62 17.16
N ALA A 408 -22.41 25.32 16.04
CA ALA A 408 -22.81 26.73 16.02
C ALA A 408 -24.24 26.91 16.56
N ILE A 409 -25.17 26.06 16.12
CA ILE A 409 -26.56 26.00 16.59
C ILE A 409 -26.62 25.72 18.09
N GLY A 410 -25.82 24.78 18.61
CA GLY A 410 -25.78 24.47 20.04
C GLY A 410 -25.32 25.63 20.94
N LEU A 411 -24.62 26.62 20.37
CA LEU A 411 -24.21 27.85 21.05
C LEU A 411 -25.17 29.03 20.80
N SER A 412 -26.01 28.92 19.78
CA SER A 412 -26.89 30.00 19.32
C SER A 412 -28.06 30.23 20.27
N GLU A 413 -28.40 31.50 20.49
CA GLU A 413 -29.61 31.90 21.23
C GLU A 413 -30.51 32.82 20.41
N THR A 414 -29.91 33.60 19.50
CA THR A 414 -30.63 34.59 18.67
C THR A 414 -29.94 34.65 17.31
N PRO A 415 -30.16 33.64 16.44
CA PRO A 415 -29.42 33.45 15.20
C PRO A 415 -29.31 34.74 14.36
N GLU A 416 -30.40 35.50 14.25
CA GLU A 416 -30.50 36.72 13.43
C GLU A 416 -29.60 37.87 13.89
N LYS A 417 -28.97 37.75 15.07
CA LYS A 417 -27.96 38.69 15.59
C LYS A 417 -26.57 38.08 15.69
N GLU A 418 -26.43 36.81 15.39
CA GLU A 418 -25.20 36.05 15.59
C GLU A 418 -24.48 35.84 14.26
N THR A 419 -23.17 36.10 14.25
CA THR A 419 -22.30 35.82 13.09
C THR A 419 -21.44 34.62 13.42
N VAL A 420 -21.51 33.58 12.58
CA VAL A 420 -20.67 32.39 12.69
C VAL A 420 -19.33 32.66 12.01
N ILE A 421 -18.22 32.38 12.69
CA ILE A 421 -16.86 32.58 12.18
C ILE A 421 -16.13 31.25 12.26
N LEU A 422 -15.89 30.61 11.10
CA LEU A 422 -15.06 29.42 11.01
C LEU A 422 -13.58 29.79 11.02
N VAL A 423 -12.80 29.05 11.81
CA VAL A 423 -11.34 29.26 11.87
C VAL A 423 -10.56 27.97 11.63
N GLY A 424 -9.80 27.95 10.53
CA GLY A 424 -8.94 26.84 10.12
C GLY A 424 -7.48 26.99 10.58
N HIS A 425 -6.68 25.94 10.37
CA HIS A 425 -5.24 25.95 10.68
C HIS A 425 -4.45 26.80 9.68
N GLY A 426 -4.65 26.58 8.37
CA GLY A 426 -3.88 27.19 7.28
C GLY A 426 -2.51 26.55 7.07
N THR A 427 -1.77 27.07 6.08
CA THR A 427 -0.45 26.56 5.70
C THR A 427 0.53 27.70 5.36
N ARG A 428 1.82 27.37 5.21
CA ARG A 428 2.89 28.35 4.98
C ARG A 428 2.78 29.06 3.65
N THR A 429 2.45 28.34 2.59
CA THR A 429 2.45 28.86 1.21
C THR A 429 1.15 29.59 0.92
N GLU A 430 1.20 30.64 0.10
CA GLU A 430 -0.02 31.34 -0.30
C GLU A 430 -0.96 30.47 -1.13
N GLU A 431 -0.41 29.65 -2.04
CA GLU A 431 -1.19 28.73 -2.88
C GLU A 431 -1.94 27.72 -2.02
N GLY A 432 -1.24 27.11 -1.07
CA GLY A 432 -1.83 26.20 -0.10
C GLY A 432 -2.87 26.89 0.79
N ASN A 433 -2.61 28.12 1.26
CA ASN A 433 -3.56 28.84 2.11
C ASN A 433 -4.82 29.26 1.33
N ALA A 434 -4.67 29.66 0.07
CA ALA A 434 -5.79 29.94 -0.81
C ALA A 434 -6.66 28.71 -1.07
N ARG A 435 -6.04 27.52 -1.16
CA ARG A 435 -6.80 26.25 -1.24
C ARG A 435 -7.60 26.00 0.04
N TRP A 436 -6.98 26.14 1.21
CA TRP A 436 -7.70 26.03 2.48
C TRP A 436 -8.87 27.02 2.59
N LEU A 437 -8.67 28.27 2.17
CA LEU A 437 -9.73 29.28 2.20
C LEU A 437 -10.90 28.92 1.28
N ARG A 438 -10.65 28.33 0.10
CA ARG A 438 -11.74 27.82 -0.77
C ARG A 438 -12.53 26.69 -0.12
N ASN A 439 -11.86 25.80 0.61
CA ASN A 439 -12.57 24.74 1.35
C ASN A 439 -13.43 25.36 2.46
N LEU A 440 -12.90 26.31 3.23
CA LEU A 440 -13.68 27.01 4.25
C LEU A 440 -14.87 27.78 3.65
N GLU A 441 -14.69 28.41 2.49
CA GLU A 441 -15.77 29.07 1.74
C GLU A 441 -16.88 28.08 1.38
N SER A 442 -16.52 26.94 0.77
CA SER A 442 -17.45 25.86 0.42
C SER A 442 -18.20 25.33 1.65
N ILE A 443 -17.46 25.06 2.74
CA ILE A 443 -18.03 24.63 4.02
C ILE A 443 -19.01 25.68 4.56
N THR A 444 -18.64 26.96 4.59
CA THR A 444 -19.54 28.01 5.10
C THR A 444 -20.78 28.18 4.24
N ALA A 445 -20.68 28.06 2.92
CA ALA A 445 -21.84 28.14 2.02
C ALA A 445 -22.79 26.96 2.26
N HIS A 446 -22.26 25.75 2.49
CA HIS A 446 -23.05 24.59 2.86
C HIS A 446 -23.73 24.75 4.22
N MET A 447 -23.00 25.29 5.22
CA MET A 447 -23.56 25.60 6.54
C MET A 447 -24.69 26.63 6.44
N GLU A 448 -24.52 27.69 5.66
CA GLU A 448 -25.54 28.74 5.47
C GLU A 448 -26.82 28.16 4.86
N ALA A 449 -26.70 27.41 3.75
CA ALA A 449 -27.83 26.76 3.12
C ALA A 449 -28.56 25.80 4.08
N THR A 450 -27.82 24.98 4.82
CA THR A 450 -28.39 24.02 5.77
C THR A 450 -29.03 24.72 6.98
N ALA A 451 -28.46 25.85 7.43
CA ALA A 451 -29.02 26.65 8.52
C ALA A 451 -30.37 27.24 8.13
N ASP A 452 -30.47 27.81 6.92
CA ASP A 452 -31.71 28.33 6.36
C ASP A 452 -32.79 27.25 6.26
N GLU A 453 -32.44 26.06 5.77
CA GLU A 453 -33.34 24.90 5.71
C GLU A 453 -33.84 24.47 7.09
N LYS A 454 -32.96 24.52 8.11
CA LYS A 454 -33.30 24.23 9.52
C LYS A 454 -34.02 25.40 10.23
N GLY A 455 -34.17 26.56 9.58
CA GLY A 455 -34.82 27.76 10.13
C GLY A 455 -33.94 28.62 11.05
N TYR A 456 -32.62 28.42 11.01
CA TYR A 456 -31.62 29.21 11.74
C TYR A 456 -31.05 30.30 10.84
N ASN A 457 -31.73 31.46 10.80
CA ASN A 457 -31.30 32.60 9.99
C ASN A 457 -30.15 33.34 10.68
N PHE A 458 -28.93 32.79 10.63
CA PHE A 458 -27.76 33.49 11.16
C PHE A 458 -27.55 34.83 10.46
N ARG A 459 -27.02 35.83 11.16
CA ARG A 459 -26.80 37.15 10.57
C ARG A 459 -25.79 37.14 9.43
N ASP A 460 -24.73 36.34 9.57
CA ASP A 460 -23.64 36.25 8.60
C ASP A 460 -22.77 35.01 8.88
N PHE A 461 -22.08 34.51 7.85
CA PHE A 461 -21.05 33.48 7.94
C PHE A 461 -19.71 34.02 7.44
N LYS A 462 -18.65 33.85 8.23
CA LYS A 462 -17.28 34.28 7.90
C LYS A 462 -16.29 33.14 8.12
N PHE A 463 -15.13 33.25 7.49
CA PHE A 463 -14.06 32.27 7.65
C PHE A 463 -12.67 32.89 7.51
N GLU A 464 -11.68 32.28 8.18
CA GLU A 464 -10.26 32.66 8.09
C GLU A 464 -9.36 31.50 8.56
N ASN A 465 -8.09 31.49 8.16
CA ASN A 465 -7.09 30.59 8.70
C ASN A 465 -6.18 31.30 9.70
N TRP A 466 -5.77 30.60 10.76
CA TRP A 466 -4.81 31.16 11.72
C TRP A 466 -3.37 31.27 11.20
N ARG A 467 -2.95 30.34 10.31
CA ARG A 467 -1.55 30.11 9.91
C ARG A 467 -0.62 30.02 11.12
N GLU A 468 -1.02 29.20 12.08
CA GLU A 468 -0.54 29.24 13.46
C GLU A 468 0.95 28.98 13.66
N ASP A 469 1.55 28.18 12.79
CA ASP A 469 2.97 27.80 12.87
C ASP A 469 3.93 28.89 12.39
N TRP A 470 3.44 29.96 11.76
CA TRP A 470 4.27 30.97 11.12
C TRP A 470 4.06 32.34 11.76
N PRO A 471 4.87 32.75 12.76
CA PRO A 471 4.65 33.97 13.54
C PRO A 471 4.35 35.22 12.70
N ASP A 472 5.15 35.46 11.66
CA ASP A 472 5.02 36.66 10.81
C ASP A 472 3.70 36.70 10.04
N LEU A 473 3.14 35.53 9.71
CA LEU A 473 1.87 35.40 9.00
C LEU A 473 0.72 35.38 10.01
N ARG A 474 0.88 34.62 11.08
CA ARG A 474 -0.13 34.39 12.13
C ARG A 474 -0.69 35.70 12.69
N ASP A 475 0.17 36.66 13.03
CA ASP A 475 -0.27 37.89 13.70
C ASP A 475 -1.24 38.70 12.83
N LYS A 476 -1.03 38.72 11.50
CA LYS A 476 -1.95 39.32 10.53
C LYS A 476 -3.31 38.61 10.56
N HIS A 477 -3.31 37.28 10.51
CA HIS A 477 -4.55 36.51 10.49
C HIS A 477 -5.29 36.56 11.84
N ILE A 478 -4.58 36.63 12.96
CA ILE A 478 -5.18 36.92 14.27
C ILE A 478 -5.90 38.27 14.24
N ALA A 479 -5.27 39.32 13.71
CA ALA A 479 -5.89 40.63 13.58
C ALA A 479 -7.16 40.59 12.69
N ASN A 480 -7.14 39.81 11.60
CA ASN A 480 -8.33 39.61 10.76
C ASN A 480 -9.50 39.00 11.54
N VAL A 481 -9.27 37.90 12.27
CA VAL A 481 -10.32 37.25 13.07
C VAL A 481 -10.82 38.17 14.18
N ARG A 482 -9.92 38.90 14.85
CA ARG A 482 -10.31 39.91 15.87
C ARG A 482 -11.21 40.99 15.29
N ASN A 483 -10.92 41.47 14.08
CA ASN A 483 -11.77 42.42 13.38
C ASN A 483 -13.14 41.81 13.05
N MET A 484 -13.19 40.56 12.58
CA MET A 484 -14.46 39.86 12.31
C MET A 484 -15.34 39.75 13.57
N VAL A 485 -14.74 39.39 14.70
CA VAL A 485 -15.43 39.30 16.00
C VAL A 485 -15.92 40.67 16.46
N THR A 486 -15.10 41.71 16.34
CA THR A 486 -15.46 43.08 16.73
C THR A 486 -16.62 43.60 15.88
N GLU A 487 -16.61 43.34 14.56
CA GLU A 487 -17.74 43.71 13.70
C GLU A 487 -19.00 42.92 14.00
N ALA A 488 -18.88 41.67 14.40
CA ALA A 488 -20.03 40.89 14.81
C ALA A 488 -20.69 41.44 16.08
N GLN A 489 -19.95 42.14 16.95
CA GLN A 489 -20.51 42.73 18.17
C GLN A 489 -21.28 44.04 17.94
N LYS A 490 -21.15 44.64 16.75
CA LYS A 490 -21.89 45.86 16.40
C LYS A 490 -23.40 45.61 16.41
N ASP A 491 -24.15 46.67 16.68
CA ASP A 491 -25.62 46.70 16.71
C ASP A 491 -26.24 45.66 17.65
N GLY A 492 -25.50 45.29 18.71
CA GLY A 492 -25.94 44.31 19.72
C GLY A 492 -25.86 42.87 19.23
N GLY A 493 -25.03 42.58 18.22
CA GLY A 493 -24.78 41.23 17.75
C GLY A 493 -23.76 40.44 18.58
N THR A 494 -23.51 39.21 18.19
CA THR A 494 -22.56 38.32 18.88
C THR A 494 -21.79 37.45 17.87
N ALA A 495 -20.52 37.17 18.15
CA ALA A 495 -19.73 36.22 17.36
C ALA A 495 -19.84 34.81 17.94
N ILE A 496 -20.05 33.81 17.08
CA ILE A 496 -19.85 32.39 17.40
C ILE A 496 -18.62 31.91 16.63
N VAL A 497 -17.53 31.62 17.34
CA VAL A 497 -16.27 31.20 16.70
C VAL A 497 -16.17 29.67 16.76
N VAL A 498 -16.17 29.02 15.61
CA VAL A 498 -16.17 27.55 15.50
C VAL A 498 -14.86 27.06 14.87
N PRO A 499 -14.11 26.15 15.52
CA PRO A 499 -12.87 25.65 14.95
C PRO A 499 -13.15 24.62 13.85
N ALA A 500 -12.69 24.89 12.63
CA ALA A 500 -12.72 23.91 11.55
C ALA A 500 -11.56 22.90 11.71
N ARG A 501 -11.71 21.98 12.67
CA ARG A 501 -10.70 20.96 13.04
C ARG A 501 -11.29 19.58 13.27
N THR A 502 -10.45 18.55 13.16
CA THR A 502 -10.81 17.16 13.45
C THR A 502 -11.10 16.90 14.93
N THR A 503 -10.46 17.61 15.86
CA THR A 503 -10.58 17.35 17.31
C THR A 503 -10.85 18.63 18.07
N GLN A 504 -11.05 18.51 19.39
CA GLN A 504 -11.20 19.66 20.27
C GLN A 504 -9.91 20.51 20.33
N GLY A 505 -10.05 21.83 20.21
CA GLY A 505 -8.96 22.76 20.42
C GLY A 505 -9.02 24.02 19.55
N GLY A 506 -7.84 24.56 19.27
CA GLY A 506 -7.65 25.84 18.60
C GLY A 506 -7.24 26.94 19.57
N HIS A 507 -6.87 28.09 19.00
CA HIS A 507 -6.28 29.18 19.76
C HIS A 507 -7.23 30.36 20.00
N ALA A 508 -8.52 30.19 19.68
CA ALA A 508 -9.55 31.23 19.83
C ALA A 508 -9.58 31.77 21.26
N GLN A 509 -9.68 30.92 22.29
CA GLN A 509 -9.68 31.35 23.69
C GLN A 509 -8.39 32.09 24.09
N ARG A 510 -7.25 31.72 23.50
CA ARG A 510 -5.95 32.33 23.78
C ARG A 510 -5.79 33.70 23.10
N TRP A 511 -6.24 33.84 21.86
CA TRP A 511 -5.98 35.01 21.03
C TRP A 511 -7.13 36.02 20.97
N LEU A 512 -8.32 35.60 21.41
CA LEU A 512 -9.54 36.41 21.45
C LEU A 512 -10.08 36.57 22.88
N GLY A 513 -9.41 36.07 23.90
CA GLY A 513 -9.94 35.96 25.26
C GLY A 513 -10.27 37.29 25.96
N ASP A 514 -9.87 38.42 25.38
CA ASP A 514 -10.24 39.78 25.80
C ASP A 514 -11.48 40.34 25.05
N LEU A 515 -12.07 39.58 24.12
CA LEU A 515 -13.28 39.90 23.37
C LEU A 515 -14.44 39.01 23.83
N GLU A 516 -15.68 39.49 23.67
CA GLU A 516 -16.89 38.69 23.92
C GLU A 516 -17.28 37.84 22.69
N PHE A 517 -17.24 36.52 22.82
CA PHE A 517 -17.67 35.59 21.78
C PHE A 517 -18.11 34.26 22.39
N LYS A 518 -18.90 33.49 21.63
CA LYS A 518 -19.32 32.13 22.00
C LYS A 518 -18.39 31.11 21.35
N HIS A 519 -17.93 30.13 22.12
CA HIS A 519 -17.02 29.07 21.67
C HIS A 519 -16.99 27.91 22.67
N ASN A 520 -17.04 26.67 22.20
CA ASN A 520 -16.86 25.45 23.02
C ASN A 520 -15.60 24.65 22.64
N GLY A 521 -14.90 25.04 21.57
CA GLY A 521 -13.68 24.39 21.11
C GLY A 521 -13.87 23.02 20.47
N GLU A 522 -15.10 22.53 20.32
CA GLU A 522 -15.37 21.18 19.82
C GLU A 522 -15.17 21.11 18.30
N GLY A 523 -14.41 20.11 17.85
CA GLY A 523 -14.19 19.82 16.44
C GLY A 523 -15.09 18.70 15.92
N PHE A 524 -14.67 18.07 14.83
CA PHE A 524 -15.47 17.08 14.11
C PHE A 524 -15.58 15.72 14.82
N ALA A 525 -14.47 15.12 15.25
CA ALA A 525 -14.39 13.75 15.74
C ALA A 525 -15.34 13.43 16.90
N PRO A 526 -15.57 14.32 17.88
CA PRO A 526 -16.57 14.06 18.92
C PRO A 526 -18.04 14.13 18.42
N HIS A 527 -18.29 14.34 17.13
CA HIS A 527 -19.63 14.42 16.54
C HIS A 527 -19.98 13.09 15.85
N PRO A 528 -21.23 12.58 15.94
CA PRO A 528 -21.64 11.33 15.28
C PRO A 528 -21.39 11.30 13.76
N LEU A 529 -21.54 12.45 13.07
CA LEU A 529 -21.25 12.57 11.63
C LEU A 529 -19.78 12.28 11.26
N PHE A 530 -18.86 12.31 12.24
CA PHE A 530 -17.49 11.86 11.99
C PHE A 530 -17.43 10.35 11.75
N VAL A 531 -18.21 9.58 12.51
CA VAL A 531 -18.28 8.13 12.33
C VAL A 531 -18.88 7.80 10.97
N GLU A 532 -19.96 8.49 10.59
CA GLU A 532 -20.58 8.34 9.26
C GLU A 532 -19.58 8.64 8.13
N TRP A 533 -18.77 9.68 8.28
CA TRP A 533 -17.70 10.01 7.33
C TRP A 533 -16.60 8.94 7.28
N VAL A 534 -16.19 8.38 8.43
CA VAL A 534 -15.22 7.28 8.44
C VAL A 534 -15.82 6.02 7.79
N GLU A 535 -17.07 5.69 8.08
CA GLU A 535 -17.76 4.55 7.44
C GLU A 535 -17.89 4.75 5.92
N SER A 536 -18.12 5.97 5.44
CA SER A 536 -18.19 6.23 3.99
C SER A 536 -16.84 6.00 3.31
N LEU A 537 -15.71 6.34 3.95
CA LEU A 537 -14.37 6.04 3.41
C LEU A 537 -14.05 4.54 3.41
N ILE A 538 -14.53 3.81 4.42
CA ILE A 538 -14.40 2.35 4.46
C ILE A 538 -15.22 1.74 3.32
N GLN A 539 -16.44 2.23 3.09
CA GLN A 539 -17.27 1.75 1.98
C GLN A 539 -16.64 2.07 0.62
N GLU A 540 -16.15 3.31 0.41
CA GLU A 540 -15.37 3.70 -0.78
C GLU A 540 -14.21 2.73 -1.04
N SER A 541 -13.55 2.27 0.02
CA SER A 541 -12.45 1.30 -0.11
C SER A 541 -12.92 -0.07 -0.56
N ILE A 542 -14.03 -0.56 0.00
CA ILE A 542 -14.64 -1.83 -0.41
C ILE A 542 -15.04 -1.75 -1.88
N ASP A 543 -15.64 -0.64 -2.29
CA ASP A 543 -16.04 -0.41 -3.68
C ASP A 543 -14.78 -0.37 -4.57
N HIS A 544 -13.73 0.36 -4.19
CA HIS A 544 -12.46 0.42 -4.93
C HIS A 544 -11.82 -0.95 -5.18
N PHE A 545 -11.80 -1.83 -4.17
CA PHE A 545 -11.18 -3.15 -4.33
C PHE A 545 -12.01 -4.11 -5.19
N ASN A 546 -13.33 -3.91 -5.29
CA ASN A 546 -14.21 -4.81 -6.03
C ASN A 546 -14.59 -4.29 -7.43
N ASP A 547 -14.59 -2.98 -7.62
CA ASP A 547 -14.82 -2.33 -8.91
C ASP A 547 -13.47 -2.25 -9.63
N GLY A 548 -13.13 -3.32 -10.37
CA GLY A 548 -11.87 -3.43 -11.11
C GLY A 548 -11.52 -2.15 -11.86
N GLU A 549 -10.44 -1.48 -11.40
CA GLU A 549 -9.77 -0.31 -11.98
C GLU A 549 -10.50 0.46 -13.10
N GLU A 550 -11.36 1.42 -12.76
CA GLU A 550 -11.28 2.72 -13.44
C GLU A 550 -10.11 3.49 -12.83
N VAL A 551 -8.88 3.14 -13.22
CA VAL A 551 -7.73 4.01 -12.96
C VAL A 551 -7.98 5.32 -13.70
N ALA A 552 -8.23 6.37 -12.93
CA ALA A 552 -8.19 7.73 -13.42
C ALA A 552 -6.85 7.94 -14.14
N GLU A 553 -6.92 8.15 -15.47
CA GLU A 553 -5.76 8.52 -16.27
C GLU A 553 -5.01 9.67 -15.59
N PRO A 554 -3.67 9.64 -15.50
CA PRO A 554 -2.92 10.84 -15.20
C PRO A 554 -3.19 11.84 -16.31
N ALA A 555 -3.82 12.97 -15.95
CA ALA A 555 -4.09 14.08 -16.84
C ALA A 555 -2.91 14.31 -17.78
N THR A 556 -3.12 14.00 -19.06
CA THR A 556 -2.11 14.11 -20.11
C THR A 556 -1.48 15.49 -20.05
N ALA A 557 -0.16 15.52 -19.81
CA ALA A 557 0.64 16.69 -20.02
C ALA A 557 0.47 17.13 -21.48
N SER A 558 -0.25 18.22 -21.68
CA SER A 558 -0.29 18.95 -22.95
C SER A 558 1.14 19.18 -23.41
N LYS A 559 1.51 18.55 -24.52
CA LYS A 559 2.65 18.94 -25.35
C LYS A 559 2.44 20.38 -25.83
N GLY A 560 2.85 21.33 -25.01
CA GLY A 560 3.02 22.73 -25.38
C GLY A 560 4.36 22.88 -26.10
N ALA A 561 4.28 23.19 -27.39
CA ALA A 561 5.42 23.44 -28.26
C ALA A 561 6.36 24.49 -27.67
N MET A 562 7.66 24.16 -27.65
CA MET A 562 8.71 25.18 -27.68
C MET A 562 8.55 25.98 -28.98
N GLU A 563 8.20 27.25 -28.86
CA GLU A 563 8.47 28.23 -29.91
C GLU A 563 9.28 29.38 -29.31
N HIS A 564 10.40 29.63 -29.97
CA HIS A 564 11.35 30.71 -29.72
C HIS A 564 10.68 32.09 -29.77
N ALA A 565 11.04 32.99 -28.86
CA ALA A 565 11.57 34.33 -29.20
C ALA A 565 11.85 35.19 -27.95
N HIS A 566 13.11 35.63 -27.88
CA HIS A 566 13.68 36.81 -27.20
C HIS A 566 13.50 37.06 -25.71
#